data_AF-A0A2D9IX15-F1
#
_entry.id   AF-A0A2D9IX15-F1
#
_cell.length_a   1.000
_cell.length_b   1.000
_cell.length_c   1.000
_cell.angle_alpha   90.00
_cell.angle_beta   90.00
_cell.angle_gamma   90.00
#
_symmetry.space_group_name_H-M   'P 1'
#
loop_
_entity.id
_entity.type
_entity.pdbx_description
1 polymer ?
#
loop_
_entity_poly.entity_id
_entity_poly.type
_entity_poly.pdbx_seq_one_letter_code
_entity_poly.pdbx_strand_id
1 'polypeptide(L)'
;MVRAFKNTLIIFSSLLFCFAQQEDSLKVGLQSLKKIESDVIIISAEVRSGNLNPTAYRFSVFPRHRPSEVYISRMFFPGDSLQVVLPENILDADSLANIASLEPVGGSFEKSYKLFSKQSDVIDLGIFDVKKKSDIVKLSVVDGQTGSPVLKPTIKIFQLGKVLYQTVLDSSGYGRLRIPIDRNREIPLYALIDTDGRYPLWRGSIEVSQGVSSITLALNSMSLMIGESLFRVRSDLTPFRKGPENGSEILFMLSKDDHIVISRSAGNKLYGRVRLDLHTKKSSNFFHGWIRTKDVEYLETFATDTNHD
;
A
#
# COMPACT_ATOMS: atom_id res chain seq x y z
N MET A 1 5.59 -51.77 74.49
CA MET A 1 4.83 -51.32 73.30
C MET A 1 5.21 -49.85 73.06
N VAL A 2 6.23 -49.62 72.21
CA VAL A 2 6.18 -48.81 70.96
C VAL A 2 5.83 -47.34 71.23
N ARG A 3 6.87 -46.46 71.25
CA ARG A 3 7.20 -45.40 70.26
C ARG A 3 6.09 -44.35 70.10
N ALA A 4 6.32 -43.08 69.80
CA ALA A 4 7.45 -42.16 69.68
C ALA A 4 6.77 -40.82 69.35
N PHE A 5 7.45 -39.69 69.55
CA PHE A 5 7.55 -38.55 68.64
C PHE A 5 8.09 -37.35 69.44
N LYS A 6 9.25 -36.86 69.02
CA LYS A 6 9.78 -35.54 69.39
C LYS A 6 9.82 -34.73 68.11
N ASN A 7 9.23 -33.54 68.14
CA ASN A 7 9.43 -32.51 67.15
C ASN A 7 9.64 -31.16 67.84
N THR A 8 10.74 -30.51 67.44
CA THR A 8 10.98 -29.06 67.25
C THR A 8 10.79 -28.10 68.43
N LEU A 9 11.84 -27.29 68.71
CA LEU A 9 12.05 -25.94 68.15
C LEU A 9 13.32 -25.31 68.79
N ILE A 10 14.00 -24.39 68.10
CA ILE A 10 14.52 -23.08 68.58
C ILE A 10 15.92 -22.69 68.04
N ILE A 11 15.86 -21.68 67.14
CA ILE A 11 16.65 -20.45 67.00
C ILE A 11 18.14 -20.54 66.63
N PHE A 12 18.42 -20.09 65.40
CA PHE A 12 19.74 -19.70 64.90
C PHE A 12 20.09 -18.27 65.36
N SER A 13 21.16 -18.14 66.12
CA SER A 13 21.93 -16.92 66.33
C SER A 13 23.32 -17.17 65.75
N SER A 14 23.77 -16.34 64.81
CA SER A 14 25.13 -16.41 64.28
C SER A 14 25.76 -15.03 64.32
N LEU A 15 26.82 -14.96 65.11
CA LEU A 15 27.66 -13.82 65.41
C LEU A 15 28.45 -13.33 64.18
N LEU A 16 28.64 -12.02 64.16
CA LEU A 16 29.61 -11.27 63.37
C LEU A 16 31.03 -11.78 63.62
N PHE A 17 31.71 -12.18 62.55
CA PHE A 17 33.17 -12.28 62.51
C PHE A 17 33.71 -11.17 61.60
N CYS A 18 34.37 -10.19 62.21
CA CYS A 18 35.22 -9.24 61.53
C CYS A 18 36.44 -9.96 60.94
N PHE A 19 36.60 -9.91 59.62
CA PHE A 19 37.89 -10.12 58.98
C PHE A 19 38.45 -8.76 58.59
N ALA A 20 39.51 -8.35 59.29
CA ALA A 20 40.38 -7.28 58.86
C ALA A 20 41.09 -7.72 57.58
N GLN A 21 40.88 -7.00 56.48
CA GLN A 21 41.72 -7.12 55.30
C GLN A 21 42.77 -6.00 55.34
N GLN A 22 44.00 -6.47 55.29
CA GLN A 22 45.25 -5.75 55.28
C GLN A 22 45.32 -4.82 54.05
N GLU A 23 45.70 -3.56 54.27
CA GLU A 23 46.04 -2.62 53.19
C GLU A 23 47.33 -3.06 52.51
N ASP A 24 47.22 -3.88 51.48
CA ASP A 24 48.30 -4.05 50.51
C ASP A 24 48.31 -2.85 49.56
N SER A 25 49.24 -1.93 49.82
CA SER A 25 49.57 -0.80 48.96
C SER A 25 50.02 -1.30 47.58
N LEU A 26 49.09 -1.44 46.64
CA LEU A 26 49.44 -1.51 45.22
C LEU A 26 49.85 -0.11 44.76
N LYS A 27 51.16 0.11 44.65
CA LYS A 27 51.77 1.14 43.80
C LYS A 27 51.35 0.86 42.34
N VAL A 28 50.14 1.24 41.99
CA VAL A 28 49.75 1.41 40.58
C VAL A 28 50.41 2.70 40.17
N GLY A 29 51.50 2.57 39.40
CA GLY A 29 52.12 3.70 38.72
C GLY A 29 51.03 4.49 38.02
N LEU A 30 51.11 5.81 38.17
CA LEU A 30 50.32 6.80 37.45
C LEU A 30 50.67 6.70 35.96
N GLN A 31 50.29 5.60 35.30
CA GLN A 31 50.16 5.56 33.86
C GLN A 31 49.09 6.60 33.56
N SER A 32 49.47 7.61 32.78
CA SER A 32 48.58 8.68 32.38
C SER A 32 47.23 8.08 32.00
N LEU A 33 46.18 8.43 32.74
CA LEU A 33 44.84 8.41 32.19
C LEU A 33 44.86 9.40 31.03
N LYS A 34 45.41 8.99 29.89
CA LYS A 34 45.03 9.54 28.60
C LYS A 34 43.54 9.29 28.58
N LYS A 35 42.79 10.36 28.81
CA LYS A 35 41.37 10.45 28.55
C LYS A 35 41.20 9.85 27.15
N ILE A 36 40.71 8.61 27.06
CA ILE A 36 40.34 8.00 25.79
C ILE A 36 39.12 8.80 25.40
N GLU A 37 39.34 9.88 24.66
CA GLU A 37 38.27 10.59 24.00
C GLU A 37 37.80 9.62 22.93
N SER A 38 36.64 9.02 23.16
CA SER A 38 36.06 8.10 22.19
C SER A 38 35.73 8.90 20.94
N ASP A 39 36.30 8.53 19.81
CA ASP A 39 35.87 9.05 18.52
C ASP A 39 34.35 8.85 18.39
N VAL A 40 33.65 9.87 17.92
CA VAL A 40 32.20 9.88 17.83
C VAL A 40 31.76 9.99 16.38
N ILE A 41 30.68 9.30 16.06
CA ILE A 41 30.01 9.41 14.77
C ILE A 41 28.66 10.07 14.98
N ILE A 42 28.36 11.03 14.11
CA ILE A 42 27.09 11.71 14.02
C ILE A 42 26.27 11.04 12.93
N ILE A 43 25.08 10.55 13.27
CA ILE A 43 24.13 9.99 12.32
C ILE A 43 22.96 10.96 12.19
N SER A 44 22.69 11.44 10.98
CA SER A 44 21.59 12.36 10.69
C SER A 44 20.63 11.80 9.64
N ALA A 45 19.39 12.28 9.67
CA ALA A 45 18.41 12.01 8.64
C ALA A 45 17.38 13.13 8.54
N GLU A 46 16.62 13.13 7.45
CA GLU A 46 15.43 13.98 7.30
C GLU A 46 14.16 13.14 7.33
N VAL A 47 13.06 13.72 7.77
CA VAL A 47 11.75 13.04 7.76
C VAL A 47 10.77 13.82 6.89
N ARG A 48 10.17 13.13 5.92
CA ARG A 48 9.14 13.68 5.05
C ARG A 48 7.79 13.04 5.37
N SER A 49 6.89 13.84 5.95
CA SER A 49 5.56 13.37 6.36
C SER A 49 4.45 13.64 5.34
N GLY A 50 4.64 14.58 4.40
CA GLY A 50 3.59 14.97 3.45
C GLY A 50 2.33 15.47 4.18
N ASN A 51 1.15 14.97 3.78
CA ASN A 51 -0.14 15.29 4.43
C ASN A 51 -0.44 14.41 5.67
N LEU A 52 0.56 13.69 6.19
CA LEU A 52 0.42 12.85 7.38
C LEU A 52 0.91 13.60 8.61
N ASN A 53 0.22 13.43 9.73
CA ASN A 53 0.48 14.15 10.98
C ASN A 53 0.85 13.17 12.11
N PRO A 54 2.02 12.53 12.08
CA PRO A 54 2.53 11.80 13.24
C PRO A 54 2.85 12.75 14.39
N THR A 55 2.70 12.29 15.63
CA THR A 55 2.92 13.11 16.82
C THR A 55 4.38 13.12 17.28
N ALA A 56 5.13 12.07 16.93
CA ALA A 56 6.55 11.92 17.21
C ALA A 56 7.16 10.86 16.28
N TYR A 57 8.47 10.70 16.33
CA TYR A 57 9.24 9.69 15.62
C TYR A 57 10.18 8.99 16.58
N ARG A 58 10.09 7.66 16.66
CA ARG A 58 11.10 6.84 17.32
C ARG A 58 12.18 6.48 16.30
N PHE A 59 13.37 7.03 16.49
CA PHE A 59 14.55 6.69 15.72
C PHE A 59 15.43 5.73 16.51
N SER A 60 15.85 4.63 15.89
CA SER A 60 16.69 3.63 16.53
C SER A 60 17.81 3.17 15.61
N VAL A 61 18.98 2.89 16.18
CA VAL A 61 20.13 2.33 15.46
C VAL A 61 20.55 1.03 16.13
N PHE A 62 20.82 -0.01 15.34
CA PHE A 62 21.17 -1.34 15.81
C PHE A 62 21.94 -2.12 14.74
N PRO A 63 22.70 -3.16 15.11
CA PRO A 63 23.41 -3.99 14.15
C PRO A 63 22.45 -4.91 13.40
N ARG A 64 22.79 -5.22 12.15
CA ARG A 64 21.97 -6.05 11.26
C ARG A 64 21.92 -7.50 11.69
N HIS A 65 23.04 -8.06 12.17
CA HIS A 65 23.11 -9.46 12.62
C HIS A 65 22.48 -9.66 14.00
N ARG A 66 22.32 -8.58 14.79
CA ARG A 66 21.72 -8.64 16.13
C ARG A 66 20.67 -7.52 16.34
N PRO A 67 19.51 -7.56 15.66
CA PRO A 67 18.54 -6.47 15.70
C PRO A 67 17.92 -6.17 17.08
N SER A 68 18.05 -7.10 18.04
CA SER A 68 17.63 -6.89 19.43
C SER A 68 18.59 -6.02 20.24
N GLU A 69 19.84 -5.87 19.80
CA GLU A 69 20.87 -5.08 20.49
C GLU A 69 20.82 -3.63 20.02
N VAL A 70 19.88 -2.87 20.57
CA VAL A 70 19.70 -1.47 20.17
C VAL A 70 20.80 -0.59 20.74
N TYR A 71 21.64 -0.02 19.87
CA TYR A 71 22.68 0.95 20.26
C TYR A 71 22.09 2.23 20.80
N ILE A 72 21.04 2.74 20.15
CA ILE A 72 20.30 3.91 20.61
C ILE A 72 18.85 3.84 20.14
N SER A 73 17.94 4.36 20.96
CA SER A 73 16.56 4.62 20.60
C SER A 73 16.12 5.94 21.22
N ARG A 74 15.76 6.93 20.40
CA ARG A 74 15.33 8.25 20.83
C ARG A 74 14.03 8.68 20.15
N MET A 75 13.24 9.46 20.88
CA MET A 75 12.05 10.13 20.34
C MET A 75 12.42 11.53 19.84
N PHE A 76 11.84 11.90 18.70
CA PHE A 76 11.93 13.22 18.08
C PHE A 76 10.52 13.73 17.78
N PHE A 77 10.28 15.02 17.89
CA PHE A 77 9.01 15.64 17.51
C PHE A 77 9.05 16.18 16.07
N PRO A 78 7.88 16.36 15.41
CA PRO A 78 7.83 17.02 14.12
C PRO A 78 8.49 18.41 14.14
N GLY A 79 9.47 18.62 13.25
CA GLY A 79 10.28 19.83 13.18
C GLY A 79 11.66 19.71 13.84
N ASP A 80 11.89 18.70 14.67
CA ASP A 80 13.21 18.45 15.26
C ASP A 80 14.20 17.96 14.19
N SER A 81 15.47 18.35 14.34
CA SER A 81 16.57 17.75 13.60
C SER A 81 16.79 16.31 14.07
N LEU A 82 16.64 15.34 13.16
CA LEU A 82 16.89 13.94 13.48
C LEU A 82 18.38 13.67 13.42
N GLN A 83 19.01 13.74 14.59
CA GLN A 83 20.45 13.55 14.75
C GLN A 83 20.74 12.79 16.04
N VAL A 84 21.62 11.79 15.96
CA VAL A 84 22.16 11.07 17.11
C VAL A 84 23.67 11.02 17.05
N VAL A 85 24.30 10.98 18.22
CA VAL A 85 25.75 10.86 18.37
C VAL A 85 26.03 9.53 19.05
N LEU A 86 26.90 8.72 18.46
CA LEU A 86 27.29 7.41 18.95
C LEU A 86 28.81 7.31 19.03
N PRO A 87 29.37 6.55 19.99
CA PRO A 87 30.77 6.17 19.95
C PRO A 87 31.06 5.41 18.65
N GLU A 88 32.17 5.71 17.99
CA GLU A 88 32.51 5.11 16.70
C GLU A 88 32.68 3.58 16.79
N ASN A 89 33.18 3.10 17.93
CA ASN A 89 33.56 1.70 18.15
C ASN A 89 32.38 0.74 18.37
N ILE A 90 31.15 1.23 18.53
CA ILE A 90 29.98 0.36 18.70
C ILE A 90 29.36 -0.08 17.38
N LEU A 91 29.62 0.65 16.28
CA LEU A 91 29.10 0.34 14.96
C LEU A 91 29.90 -0.81 14.32
N ASP A 92 29.20 -1.70 13.63
CA ASP A 92 29.86 -2.77 12.88
C ASP A 92 30.64 -2.20 11.69
N ALA A 93 31.86 -2.72 11.49
CA ALA A 93 32.76 -2.28 10.43
C ALA A 93 32.38 -2.84 9.05
N ASP A 94 31.60 -3.92 9.00
CA ASP A 94 31.17 -4.55 7.75
C ASP A 94 30.26 -3.63 6.92
N SER A 95 30.28 -3.82 5.60
CA SER A 95 29.46 -3.03 4.68
C SER A 95 27.97 -3.30 4.88
N LEU A 96 27.17 -2.23 5.02
CA LEU A 96 25.72 -2.30 5.25
C LEU A 96 25.34 -3.19 6.45
N ALA A 97 26.21 -3.25 7.45
CA ALA A 97 26.02 -4.04 8.66
C ALA A 97 25.20 -3.32 9.73
N ASN A 98 24.95 -2.02 9.58
CA ASN A 98 24.17 -1.25 10.54
C ASN A 98 22.79 -0.90 9.97
N ILE A 99 21.78 -0.86 10.84
CA ILE A 99 20.41 -0.49 10.50
C ILE A 99 19.99 0.74 11.31
N ALA A 100 19.46 1.73 10.62
CA ALA A 100 18.69 2.81 11.20
C ALA A 100 17.21 2.59 10.90
N SER A 101 16.36 2.73 11.92
CA SER A 101 14.91 2.59 11.76
C SER A 101 14.19 3.84 12.23
N LEU A 102 13.16 4.24 11.51
CA LEU A 102 12.27 5.32 11.87
C LEU A 102 10.84 4.78 12.00
N GLU A 103 10.26 4.96 13.17
CA GLU A 103 8.89 4.58 13.47
C GLU A 103 8.06 5.81 13.85
N PRO A 104 7.16 6.27 12.97
CA PRO A 104 6.25 7.36 13.28
C PRO A 104 5.20 6.94 14.31
N VAL A 105 4.90 7.84 15.24
CA VAL A 105 4.03 7.64 16.41
C VAL A 105 2.76 8.47 16.27
N GLY A 106 1.69 8.10 16.99
CA GLY A 106 0.41 8.84 16.98
C GLY A 106 -0.54 8.45 15.85
N GLY A 107 -0.31 7.30 15.21
CA GLY A 107 -1.20 6.78 14.17
C GLY A 107 -0.75 5.42 13.63
N SER A 108 -1.46 4.95 12.59
CA SER A 108 -1.15 3.69 11.91
C SER A 108 -0.12 3.92 10.79
N PHE A 109 1.15 4.05 11.15
CA PHE A 109 2.25 4.31 10.21
C PHE A 109 3.22 3.13 10.06
N GLU A 110 3.80 2.98 8.88
CA GLU A 110 4.83 1.97 8.61
C GLU A 110 6.15 2.37 9.26
N LYS A 111 6.82 1.38 9.86
CA LYS A 111 8.22 1.53 10.28
C LYS A 111 9.12 1.37 9.07
N SER A 112 10.04 2.30 8.90
CA SER A 112 10.98 2.35 7.78
C SER A 112 12.40 2.04 8.27
N TYR A 113 13.22 1.50 7.37
CA TYR A 113 14.58 1.04 7.69
C TYR A 113 15.54 1.50 6.60
N LYS A 114 16.76 1.85 7.00
CA LYS A 114 17.89 2.13 6.12
C LYS A 114 19.11 1.36 6.58
N LEU A 115 19.74 0.68 5.64
CA LEU A 115 21.02 0.02 5.84
C LEU A 115 22.13 1.03 5.59
N PHE A 116 23.19 1.00 6.40
CA PHE A 116 24.34 1.87 6.21
C PHE A 116 25.64 1.20 6.67
N SER A 117 26.75 1.66 6.12
CA SER A 117 28.10 1.25 6.51
C SER A 117 28.69 2.28 7.46
N LYS A 118 29.61 1.84 8.32
CA LYS A 118 30.46 2.76 9.08
C LYS A 118 31.30 3.60 8.10
N GLN A 119 31.28 4.92 8.26
CA GLN A 119 32.08 5.90 7.51
C GLN A 119 32.63 6.94 8.50
N SER A 120 33.59 7.78 8.08
CA SER A 120 34.25 8.75 8.95
C SER A 120 33.30 9.90 9.35
N ASP A 121 33.21 10.11 10.67
CA ASP A 121 32.64 11.23 11.43
C ASP A 121 31.14 11.54 11.25
N VAL A 122 30.61 11.55 10.03
CA VAL A 122 29.22 11.92 9.74
C VAL A 122 28.58 10.94 8.75
N ILE A 123 27.44 10.39 9.14
CA ILE A 123 26.63 9.49 8.30
C ILE A 123 25.29 10.17 8.06
N ASP A 124 25.07 10.63 6.83
CA ASP A 124 23.76 11.08 6.38
C ASP A 124 22.98 9.91 5.80
N LEU A 125 21.85 9.60 6.43
CA LEU A 125 20.94 8.56 5.98
C LEU A 125 19.99 9.07 4.89
N GLY A 126 19.90 10.39 4.67
CA GLY A 126 18.94 11.03 3.78
C GLY A 126 17.50 10.94 4.29
N ILE A 127 16.52 10.98 3.39
CA ILE A 127 15.10 11.18 3.75
C ILE A 127 14.35 9.88 4.07
N PHE A 128 13.66 9.83 5.20
CA PHE A 128 12.66 8.82 5.54
C PHE A 128 11.25 9.31 5.19
N ASP A 129 10.56 8.62 4.29
CA ASP A 129 9.16 8.91 3.97
C ASP A 129 8.21 8.22 4.95
N VAL A 130 7.33 8.99 5.58
CA VAL A 130 6.24 8.46 6.41
C VAL A 130 5.17 7.86 5.51
N LYS A 131 4.77 6.62 5.80
CA LYS A 131 3.73 5.90 5.06
C LYS A 131 2.69 5.35 6.02
N LYS A 132 1.43 5.25 5.59
CA LYS A 132 0.38 4.57 6.37
C LYS A 132 0.55 3.07 6.30
N LYS A 133 0.32 2.37 7.42
CA LYS A 133 0.18 0.91 7.42
C LYS A 133 -0.96 0.53 6.49
N SER A 134 -0.71 -0.47 5.67
CA SER A 134 -1.64 -0.89 4.64
C SER A 134 -1.77 -2.40 4.60
N ASP A 135 -2.99 -2.88 4.35
CA ASP A 135 -3.22 -4.22 3.84
C ASP A 135 -2.81 -4.26 2.36
N ILE A 136 -2.26 -5.39 1.93
CA ILE A 136 -1.72 -5.57 0.59
C ILE A 136 -2.67 -6.47 -0.20
N VAL A 137 -3.22 -5.94 -1.29
CA VAL A 137 -4.00 -6.71 -2.25
C VAL A 137 -3.14 -6.96 -3.48
N LYS A 138 -2.85 -8.23 -3.75
CA LYS A 138 -2.28 -8.68 -5.02
C LYS A 138 -3.42 -8.74 -6.04
N LEU A 139 -3.57 -7.68 -6.84
CA LEU A 139 -4.60 -7.60 -7.87
C LEU A 139 -4.04 -8.09 -9.21
N SER A 140 -4.80 -8.95 -9.88
CA SER A 140 -4.61 -9.26 -11.30
C SER A 140 -5.87 -8.90 -12.07
N VAL A 141 -5.72 -8.22 -13.21
CA VAL A 141 -6.81 -7.86 -14.11
C VAL A 141 -6.62 -8.57 -15.43
N VAL A 142 -7.60 -9.37 -15.81
CA VAL A 142 -7.55 -10.23 -16.99
C VAL A 142 -8.76 -10.01 -17.87
N ASP A 143 -8.62 -10.34 -19.14
CA ASP A 143 -9.73 -10.49 -20.07
C ASP A 143 -10.58 -11.69 -19.66
N GLY A 144 -11.88 -11.49 -19.52
CA GLY A 144 -12.80 -12.52 -19.04
C GLY A 144 -13.11 -13.63 -20.05
N GLN A 145 -12.77 -13.45 -21.33
CA GLN A 145 -12.97 -14.47 -22.37
C GLN A 145 -11.71 -15.30 -22.60
N THR A 146 -10.56 -14.63 -22.71
CA THR A 146 -9.28 -15.27 -23.07
C THR A 146 -8.41 -15.57 -21.85
N GLY A 147 -8.69 -14.95 -20.69
CA GLY A 147 -7.82 -15.01 -19.51
C GLY A 147 -6.52 -14.21 -19.65
N SER A 148 -6.32 -13.52 -20.78
CA SER A 148 -5.11 -12.76 -21.07
C SER A 148 -4.99 -11.54 -20.17
N PRO A 149 -3.78 -11.08 -19.81
CA PRO A 149 -3.60 -9.87 -19.02
C PRO A 149 -4.17 -8.61 -19.67
N VAL A 150 -4.87 -7.79 -18.87
CA VAL A 150 -5.25 -6.43 -19.30
C VAL A 150 -4.06 -5.51 -19.11
N LEU A 151 -3.58 -4.91 -20.19
CA LEU A 151 -2.41 -4.04 -20.17
C LEU A 151 -2.64 -2.76 -19.37
N LYS A 152 -1.80 -2.51 -18.37
CA LYS A 152 -1.65 -1.23 -17.65
C LYS A 152 -2.96 -0.50 -17.28
N PRO A 153 -3.98 -1.17 -16.70
CA PRO A 153 -5.18 -0.47 -16.24
C PRO A 153 -4.87 0.49 -15.10
N THR A 154 -5.59 1.61 -15.07
CA THR A 154 -5.60 2.53 -13.92
C THR A 154 -6.65 2.05 -12.91
N ILE A 155 -6.25 1.96 -11.65
CA ILE A 155 -7.10 1.50 -10.54
C ILE A 155 -7.27 2.63 -9.54
N LYS A 156 -8.51 2.89 -9.15
CA LYS A 156 -8.87 3.77 -8.03
C LYS A 156 -9.67 2.99 -7.01
N ILE A 157 -9.21 3.00 -5.76
CA ILE A 157 -9.92 2.45 -4.61
C ILE A 157 -10.47 3.60 -3.79
N PHE A 158 -11.76 3.55 -3.51
CA PHE A 158 -12.43 4.61 -2.78
C PHE A 158 -13.48 4.05 -1.81
N GLN A 159 -13.77 4.87 -0.81
CA GLN A 159 -14.78 4.61 0.21
C GLN A 159 -15.47 5.93 0.54
N LEU A 160 -16.80 5.95 0.55
CA LEU A 160 -17.59 7.17 0.79
C LEU A 160 -17.17 8.36 -0.11
N GLY A 161 -16.86 8.09 -1.38
CA GLY A 161 -16.40 9.11 -2.34
C GLY A 161 -14.95 9.59 -2.14
N LYS A 162 -14.27 9.18 -1.07
CA LYS A 162 -12.85 9.51 -0.84
C LYS A 162 -11.95 8.46 -1.47
N VAL A 163 -11.02 8.89 -2.31
CA VAL A 163 -9.97 8.01 -2.86
C VAL A 163 -9.00 7.64 -1.74
N LEU A 164 -8.85 6.34 -1.49
CA LEU A 164 -7.93 5.77 -0.52
C LEU A 164 -6.60 5.37 -1.16
N TYR A 165 -6.65 4.87 -2.40
CA TYR A 165 -5.48 4.41 -3.13
C TYR A 165 -5.71 4.55 -4.64
N GLN A 166 -4.67 4.92 -5.38
CA GLN A 166 -4.69 4.97 -6.83
C GLN A 166 -3.34 4.53 -7.38
N THR A 167 -3.35 3.74 -8.44
CA THR A 167 -2.15 3.31 -9.15
C THR A 167 -2.46 2.91 -10.59
N VAL A 168 -1.43 2.76 -11.40
CA VAL A 168 -1.48 2.04 -12.67
C VAL A 168 -0.88 0.65 -12.44
N LEU A 169 -1.51 -0.39 -12.98
CA LEU A 169 -0.96 -1.76 -12.94
C LEU A 169 0.14 -1.94 -13.99
N ASP A 170 0.89 -3.03 -13.89
CA ASP A 170 1.93 -3.35 -14.86
C ASP A 170 1.37 -3.90 -16.19
N SER A 171 2.25 -4.26 -17.12
CA SER A 171 1.88 -4.85 -18.41
C SER A 171 1.28 -6.25 -18.32
N SER A 172 1.44 -6.94 -17.19
CA SER A 172 0.74 -8.20 -16.90
C SER A 172 -0.60 -7.99 -16.19
N GLY A 173 -1.11 -6.74 -16.16
CA GLY A 173 -2.36 -6.43 -15.47
C GLY A 173 -2.27 -6.66 -13.96
N TYR A 174 -1.06 -6.68 -13.41
CA TYR A 174 -0.80 -7.00 -12.02
C TYR A 174 -0.39 -5.76 -11.22
N GLY A 175 -0.73 -5.74 -9.94
CA GLY A 175 -0.13 -4.80 -9.00
C GLY A 175 -0.46 -5.08 -7.55
N ARG A 176 0.32 -4.44 -6.68
CA ARG A 176 0.17 -4.54 -5.22
C ARG A 176 -0.49 -3.28 -4.69
N LEU A 177 -1.80 -3.35 -4.48
CA LEU A 177 -2.55 -2.24 -3.91
C LEU A 177 -2.24 -2.16 -2.41
N ARG A 178 -2.03 -0.93 -1.91
CA ARG A 178 -1.80 -0.65 -0.48
C ARG A 178 -3.01 0.05 0.09
N ILE A 179 -3.86 -0.71 0.77
CA ILE A 179 -5.12 -0.21 1.31
C ILE A 179 -4.91 0.14 2.79
N PRO A 180 -5.09 1.41 3.21
CA PRO A 180 -4.84 1.81 4.59
C PRO A 180 -5.64 0.97 5.61
N ILE A 181 -4.98 0.56 6.70
CA ILE A 181 -5.62 -0.27 7.74
C ILE A 181 -6.61 0.51 8.61
N ASP A 182 -6.50 1.84 8.61
CA ASP A 182 -7.37 2.79 9.33
C ASP A 182 -8.68 3.10 8.58
N ARG A 183 -8.97 2.37 7.48
CA ARG A 183 -10.26 2.44 6.77
C ARG A 183 -11.43 2.00 7.65
N ASN A 184 -12.63 2.49 7.34
CA ASN A 184 -13.85 1.97 7.98
C ASN A 184 -14.13 0.56 7.43
N ARG A 185 -14.23 -0.45 8.29
CA ARG A 185 -14.42 -1.85 7.87
C ARG A 185 -15.89 -2.26 7.72
N GLU A 186 -16.82 -1.45 8.22
CA GLU A 186 -18.27 -1.68 8.11
C GLU A 186 -18.81 -1.26 6.75
N ILE A 187 -18.03 -0.47 6.00
CA ILE A 187 -18.43 0.11 4.72
C ILE A 187 -17.66 -0.60 3.60
N PRO A 188 -18.35 -1.10 2.54
CA PRO A 188 -17.68 -1.72 1.41
C PRO A 188 -16.65 -0.78 0.76
N LEU A 189 -15.53 -1.36 0.34
CA LEU A 189 -14.58 -0.69 -0.55
C LEU A 189 -15.06 -0.85 -1.98
N TYR A 190 -14.97 0.23 -2.75
CA TYR A 190 -15.23 0.19 -4.18
C TYR A 190 -13.94 0.39 -4.95
N ALA A 191 -13.82 -0.36 -6.05
CA ALA A 191 -12.75 -0.22 -7.02
C ALA A 191 -13.35 0.27 -8.34
N LEU A 192 -12.60 1.14 -9.00
CA LEU A 192 -12.85 1.58 -10.37
C LEU A 192 -11.62 1.22 -11.20
N ILE A 193 -11.84 0.54 -12.32
CA ILE A 193 -10.81 0.11 -13.26
C ILE A 193 -11.06 0.78 -14.60
N ASP A 194 -10.08 1.55 -15.02
CA ASP A 194 -10.07 2.25 -16.30
C ASP A 194 -8.96 1.67 -17.17
N THR A 195 -9.30 1.35 -18.41
CA THR A 195 -8.41 0.70 -19.38
C THR A 195 -8.16 1.58 -20.61
N ASP A 196 -8.51 2.86 -20.52
CA ASP A 196 -8.41 3.82 -21.62
C ASP A 196 -9.20 3.35 -22.86
N GLY A 197 -10.44 2.91 -22.63
CA GLY A 197 -11.37 2.49 -23.69
C GLY A 197 -11.17 1.08 -24.26
N ARG A 198 -10.19 0.28 -23.79
CA ARG A 198 -10.10 -1.14 -24.19
C ARG A 198 -11.27 -1.97 -23.65
N TYR A 199 -11.70 -1.67 -22.45
CA TYR A 199 -12.83 -2.29 -21.76
C TYR A 199 -13.75 -1.20 -21.20
N PRO A 200 -15.06 -1.50 -21.07
CA PRO A 200 -15.97 -0.61 -20.35
C PRO A 200 -15.43 -0.31 -18.96
N LEU A 201 -15.67 0.92 -18.49
CA LEU A 201 -15.26 1.33 -17.16
C LEU A 201 -15.86 0.40 -16.10
N TRP A 202 -15.02 -0.35 -15.41
CA TRP A 202 -15.50 -1.30 -14.41
C TRP A 202 -15.58 -0.63 -13.05
N ARG A 203 -16.69 -0.85 -12.35
CA ARG A 203 -16.90 -0.41 -10.97
C ARG A 203 -17.47 -1.56 -10.17
N GLY A 204 -16.97 -1.79 -8.96
CA GLY A 204 -17.48 -2.88 -8.14
C GLY A 204 -16.95 -2.84 -6.71
N SER A 205 -17.66 -3.52 -5.81
CA SER A 205 -17.17 -3.73 -4.45
C SER A 205 -16.02 -4.74 -4.46
N ILE A 206 -15.01 -4.50 -3.61
CA ILE A 206 -13.91 -5.44 -3.39
C ILE A 206 -13.81 -5.78 -1.91
N GLU A 207 -13.53 -7.05 -1.62
CA GLU A 207 -13.28 -7.52 -0.26
C GLU A 207 -11.78 -7.57 0.01
N VAL A 208 -11.34 -6.90 1.06
CA VAL A 208 -9.92 -6.80 1.43
C VAL A 208 -9.72 -7.36 2.82
N SER A 209 -9.18 -8.58 2.88
CA SER A 209 -8.75 -9.23 4.11
C SER A 209 -7.59 -8.48 4.77
N GLN A 210 -7.42 -8.70 6.07
CA GLN A 210 -6.28 -8.16 6.81
C GLN A 210 -4.97 -8.81 6.33
N GLY A 211 -3.89 -8.04 6.30
CA GLY A 211 -2.58 -8.51 5.88
C GLY A 211 -2.44 -8.58 4.37
N VAL A 212 -2.31 -9.78 3.81
CA VAL A 212 -2.08 -9.99 2.38
C VAL A 212 -3.20 -10.82 1.80
N SER A 213 -3.86 -10.30 0.76
CA SER A 213 -4.89 -11.01 -0.01
C SER A 213 -4.58 -11.00 -1.50
N SER A 214 -5.27 -11.83 -2.27
CA SER A 214 -5.18 -11.87 -3.73
C SER A 214 -6.58 -11.81 -4.35
N ILE A 215 -6.73 -11.01 -5.40
CA ILE A 215 -7.99 -10.84 -6.13
C ILE A 215 -7.67 -10.90 -7.62
N THR A 216 -8.47 -11.64 -8.37
CA THR A 216 -8.46 -11.61 -9.83
C THR A 216 -9.78 -11.01 -10.30
N LEU A 217 -9.71 -9.96 -11.12
CA LEU A 217 -10.87 -9.33 -11.73
C LEU A 217 -10.86 -9.58 -13.24
N ALA A 218 -11.92 -10.18 -13.73
CA ALA A 218 -12.14 -10.43 -15.14
C ALA A 218 -12.95 -9.27 -15.75
N LEU A 219 -12.39 -8.60 -16.76
CA LEU A 219 -13.07 -7.58 -17.54
C LEU A 219 -13.59 -8.17 -18.83
N ASN A 220 -14.83 -7.86 -19.18
CA ASN A 220 -15.45 -8.34 -20.40
C ASN A 220 -15.58 -7.18 -21.39
N SER A 221 -14.96 -7.30 -22.56
CA SER A 221 -15.23 -6.44 -23.71
C SER A 221 -16.62 -6.75 -24.28
N MET A 222 -17.08 -5.92 -25.22
CA MET A 222 -18.25 -6.28 -26.02
C MET A 222 -17.78 -7.00 -27.28
N SER A 223 -18.31 -8.21 -27.51
CA SER A 223 -18.13 -8.88 -28.79
C SER A 223 -18.68 -8.01 -29.92
N LEU A 224 -18.06 -8.04 -31.10
CA LEU A 224 -18.54 -7.35 -32.29
C LEU A 224 -18.97 -8.38 -33.33
N MET A 225 -20.12 -8.14 -33.97
CA MET A 225 -20.55 -8.89 -35.15
C MET A 225 -20.11 -8.18 -36.43
N ILE A 226 -20.19 -8.88 -37.57
CA ILE A 226 -19.88 -8.31 -38.88
C ILE A 226 -20.73 -7.06 -39.12
N GLY A 227 -20.10 -5.96 -39.50
CA GLY A 227 -20.75 -4.67 -39.74
C GLY A 227 -21.05 -3.86 -38.48
N GLU A 228 -20.67 -4.34 -37.30
CA GLU A 228 -20.75 -3.57 -36.06
C GLU A 228 -19.47 -2.79 -35.77
N SER A 229 -19.58 -1.75 -34.96
CA SER A 229 -18.46 -0.89 -34.58
C SER A 229 -18.59 -0.44 -33.13
N LEU A 230 -17.48 -0.41 -32.40
CA LEU A 230 -17.45 -0.01 -30.99
C LEU A 230 -17.28 1.52 -30.85
N PHE A 231 -18.07 2.09 -29.96
CA PHE A 231 -17.99 3.50 -29.59
C PHE A 231 -17.98 3.65 -28.07
N ARG A 232 -17.45 4.76 -27.57
CA ARG A 232 -17.60 5.21 -26.17
C ARG A 232 -18.49 6.44 -26.06
N VAL A 233 -19.21 6.56 -24.95
CA VAL A 233 -20.04 7.72 -24.63
C VAL A 233 -19.18 8.88 -24.12
N ARG A 234 -19.42 10.09 -24.64
CA ARG A 234 -18.60 11.29 -24.34
C ARG A 234 -18.95 11.98 -23.03
N SER A 235 -20.16 11.81 -22.53
CA SER A 235 -20.66 12.59 -21.40
C SER A 235 -21.64 11.81 -20.55
N ASP A 236 -21.65 12.10 -19.25
CA ASP A 236 -22.64 11.54 -18.34
C ASP A 236 -24.05 12.00 -18.71
N LEU A 237 -25.03 11.18 -18.30
CA LEU A 237 -26.45 11.42 -18.54
C LEU A 237 -26.82 11.48 -20.04
N THR A 238 -26.10 10.73 -20.88
CA THR A 238 -26.38 10.68 -22.32
C THR A 238 -27.64 9.85 -22.59
N PRO A 239 -28.69 10.40 -23.23
CA PRO A 239 -29.93 9.66 -23.44
C PRO A 239 -29.79 8.52 -24.45
N PHE A 240 -30.14 7.30 -24.03
CA PHE A 240 -30.31 6.14 -24.91
C PHE A 240 -31.80 5.88 -25.15
N ARG A 241 -32.22 5.92 -26.41
CA ARG A 241 -33.64 6.06 -26.78
C ARG A 241 -34.19 4.84 -27.50
N LYS A 242 -35.51 4.65 -27.39
CA LYS A 242 -36.21 3.57 -28.10
C LYS A 242 -36.29 3.81 -29.61
N GLY A 243 -36.51 5.06 -30.03
CA GLY A 243 -36.60 5.50 -31.42
C GLY A 243 -35.64 6.66 -31.75
N PRO A 244 -35.41 6.91 -33.05
CA PRO A 244 -34.49 7.96 -33.52
C PRO A 244 -35.04 9.39 -33.35
N GLU A 245 -36.36 9.54 -33.24
CA GLU A 245 -37.07 10.81 -33.22
C GLU A 245 -36.79 11.66 -31.97
N ASN A 246 -36.88 12.99 -32.15
CA ASN A 246 -36.85 13.91 -31.02
C ASN A 246 -38.13 13.73 -30.20
N GLY A 247 -37.99 13.50 -28.89
CA GLY A 247 -39.12 13.17 -28.01
C GLY A 247 -39.36 11.67 -27.84
N SER A 248 -38.60 10.81 -28.53
CA SER A 248 -38.66 9.37 -28.30
C SER A 248 -38.36 9.01 -26.83
N GLU A 249 -39.06 7.98 -26.35
CA GLU A 249 -38.90 7.42 -25.02
C GLU A 249 -37.42 7.15 -24.71
N ILE A 250 -36.94 7.68 -23.58
CA ILE A 250 -35.60 7.41 -23.07
C ILE A 250 -35.67 6.10 -22.29
N LEU A 251 -34.92 5.09 -22.74
CA LEU A 251 -34.83 3.81 -22.04
C LEU A 251 -34.07 3.98 -20.73
N PHE A 252 -32.90 4.62 -20.80
CA PHE A 252 -32.08 4.98 -19.66
C PHE A 252 -30.99 5.98 -20.10
N MET A 253 -30.26 6.49 -19.12
CA MET A 253 -29.14 7.41 -19.33
C MET A 253 -27.82 6.66 -19.22
N LEU A 254 -26.93 6.86 -20.20
CA LEU A 254 -25.58 6.31 -20.21
C LEU A 254 -24.61 7.25 -19.50
N SER A 255 -23.61 6.67 -18.87
CA SER A 255 -22.50 7.37 -18.25
C SER A 255 -21.39 7.64 -19.27
N LYS A 256 -20.53 8.59 -18.98
CA LYS A 256 -19.30 8.78 -19.73
C LYS A 256 -18.47 7.48 -19.70
N ASP A 257 -17.84 7.17 -20.83
CA ASP A 257 -17.00 5.99 -21.05
C ASP A 257 -17.76 4.65 -21.06
N ASP A 258 -19.10 4.68 -21.00
CA ASP A 258 -19.91 3.50 -21.34
C ASP A 258 -19.66 3.13 -22.81
N HIS A 259 -19.49 1.84 -23.07
CA HIS A 259 -19.31 1.35 -24.42
C HIS A 259 -20.67 1.07 -25.08
N ILE A 260 -20.76 1.36 -26.37
CA ILE A 260 -21.90 1.05 -27.23
C ILE A 260 -21.43 0.40 -28.53
N VAL A 261 -22.07 -0.69 -28.93
CA VAL A 261 -21.83 -1.33 -30.23
C VAL A 261 -22.88 -0.82 -31.21
N ILE A 262 -22.45 -0.15 -32.27
CA ILE A 262 -23.31 0.44 -33.29
C ILE A 262 -23.38 -0.50 -34.50
N SER A 263 -24.60 -0.76 -34.98
CA SER A 263 -24.86 -1.64 -36.12
C SER A 263 -25.49 -0.94 -37.33
N ARG A 264 -26.08 0.25 -37.13
CA ARG A 264 -26.64 1.06 -38.23
C ARG A 264 -26.65 2.55 -37.89
N SER A 265 -26.63 3.38 -38.93
CA SER A 265 -26.71 4.84 -38.83
C SER A 265 -27.90 5.39 -39.61
N ALA A 266 -28.56 6.41 -39.07
CA ALA A 266 -29.60 7.18 -39.76
C ALA A 266 -29.36 8.68 -39.51
N GLY A 267 -28.72 9.36 -40.47
CA GLY A 267 -28.35 10.77 -40.34
C GLY A 267 -27.43 11.02 -39.13
N ASN A 268 -27.87 11.85 -38.19
CA ASN A 268 -27.12 12.18 -36.97
C ASN A 268 -27.42 11.24 -35.78
N LYS A 269 -28.05 10.09 -36.04
CA LYS A 269 -28.40 9.07 -35.06
C LYS A 269 -27.73 7.75 -35.40
N LEU A 270 -27.33 7.04 -34.36
CA LEU A 270 -26.73 5.72 -34.44
C LEU A 270 -27.62 4.77 -33.65
N TYR A 271 -27.86 3.58 -34.18
CA TYR A 271 -28.55 2.51 -33.48
C TYR A 271 -27.57 1.40 -33.15
N GLY A 272 -27.71 0.89 -31.95
CA GLY A 272 -26.78 -0.07 -31.42
C GLY A 272 -27.30 -0.75 -30.17
N ARG A 273 -26.40 -1.49 -29.54
CA ARG A 273 -26.63 -2.19 -28.29
C ARG A 273 -25.62 -1.80 -27.23
N VAL A 274 -26.09 -1.76 -25.99
CA VAL A 274 -25.28 -1.54 -24.79
C VAL A 274 -25.45 -2.72 -23.86
N ARG A 275 -24.37 -3.08 -23.15
CA ARG A 275 -24.40 -4.09 -22.10
C ARG A 275 -24.68 -3.39 -20.76
N LEU A 276 -25.72 -3.82 -20.07
CA LEU A 276 -25.97 -3.42 -18.68
C LEU A 276 -25.70 -4.60 -17.76
N ASP A 277 -24.71 -4.43 -16.89
CA ASP A 277 -24.29 -5.44 -15.92
C ASP A 277 -25.10 -5.28 -14.62
N LEU A 278 -25.91 -6.29 -14.28
CA LEU A 278 -26.67 -6.36 -13.04
C LEU A 278 -25.78 -6.95 -11.94
N HIS A 279 -25.10 -6.08 -11.19
CA HIS A 279 -24.17 -6.45 -10.12
C HIS A 279 -24.73 -7.44 -9.10
N THR A 280 -26.02 -7.33 -8.76
CA THR A 280 -26.67 -8.20 -7.76
C THR A 280 -26.89 -9.63 -8.25
N LYS A 281 -26.97 -9.84 -9.58
CA LYS A 281 -27.30 -11.14 -10.18
C LYS A 281 -26.15 -11.76 -10.96
N LYS A 282 -24.96 -11.14 -10.97
CA LYS A 282 -23.81 -11.53 -11.81
C LYS A 282 -24.24 -11.83 -13.26
N SER A 283 -25.19 -11.05 -13.78
CA SER A 283 -25.79 -11.24 -15.10
C SER A 283 -25.70 -9.94 -15.88
N SER A 284 -25.60 -10.06 -17.20
CA SER A 284 -25.54 -8.92 -18.10
C SER A 284 -26.65 -9.05 -19.14
N ASN A 285 -27.35 -7.96 -19.44
CA ASN A 285 -28.33 -7.92 -20.52
C ASN A 285 -27.94 -6.90 -21.57
N PHE A 286 -28.26 -7.20 -22.83
CA PHE A 286 -28.07 -6.27 -23.94
C PHE A 286 -29.37 -5.54 -24.24
N PHE A 287 -29.28 -4.22 -24.35
CA PHE A 287 -30.40 -3.35 -24.69
C PHE A 287 -30.11 -2.62 -25.98
N HIS A 288 -31.10 -2.58 -26.88
CA HIS A 288 -30.98 -1.94 -28.17
C HIS A 288 -31.69 -0.60 -28.18
N GLY A 289 -31.13 0.37 -28.90
CA GLY A 289 -31.65 1.73 -28.90
C GLY A 289 -30.82 2.68 -29.75
N TRP A 290 -31.18 3.96 -29.69
CA TRP A 290 -30.65 5.05 -30.48
C TRP A 290 -29.88 6.06 -29.63
N ILE A 291 -28.77 6.53 -30.17
CA ILE A 291 -27.93 7.59 -29.60
C ILE A 291 -27.59 8.62 -30.68
N ARG A 292 -27.24 9.85 -30.30
CA ARG A 292 -26.79 10.85 -31.28
C ARG A 292 -25.31 10.66 -31.56
N THR A 293 -24.91 10.82 -32.82
CA THR A 293 -23.50 10.71 -33.24
C THR A 293 -22.58 11.63 -32.45
N LYS A 294 -23.05 12.85 -32.12
CA LYS A 294 -22.28 13.83 -31.33
C LYS A 294 -22.01 13.42 -29.88
N ASP A 295 -22.80 12.49 -29.35
CA ASP A 295 -22.73 12.06 -27.94
C ASP A 295 -21.77 10.86 -27.78
N VAL A 296 -21.20 10.34 -28.87
CA VAL A 296 -20.30 9.18 -28.88
C VAL A 296 -19.00 9.44 -29.65
N GLU A 297 -18.01 8.61 -29.40
CA GLU A 297 -16.70 8.63 -30.06
C GLU A 297 -16.35 7.22 -30.50
N TYR A 298 -15.88 7.08 -31.74
CA TYR A 298 -15.48 5.79 -32.30
C TYR A 298 -14.21 5.26 -31.61
N LEU A 299 -14.20 3.98 -31.27
CA LEU A 299 -13.03 3.30 -30.72
C LEU A 299 -12.41 2.45 -31.84
N GLU A 300 -11.32 2.95 -32.43
CA GLU A 300 -10.58 2.29 -33.53
C GLU A 300 -10.04 0.90 -33.15
N THR A 301 -9.87 0.62 -31.86
CA THR A 301 -9.08 -0.48 -31.32
C THR A 301 -9.61 -1.90 -31.59
N PHE A 302 -10.78 -2.07 -32.22
CA PHE A 302 -11.36 -3.40 -32.51
C PHE A 302 -11.68 -3.65 -33.99
N ALA A 303 -11.33 -2.74 -34.89
CA ALA A 303 -11.58 -2.92 -36.32
C ALA A 303 -10.60 -3.89 -37.01
N THR A 304 -9.49 -4.25 -36.35
CA THR A 304 -8.38 -4.98 -36.99
C THR A 304 -8.34 -6.49 -36.75
N ASP A 305 -9.17 -7.07 -35.88
CA ASP A 305 -9.14 -8.52 -35.58
C ASP A 305 -10.15 -9.35 -36.41
N THR A 306 -10.63 -8.84 -37.55
CA THR A 306 -11.48 -9.60 -38.49
C THR A 306 -10.78 -9.94 -39.81
N ASN A 307 -9.48 -10.22 -39.76
CA ASN A 307 -8.76 -10.84 -40.88
C ASN A 307 -7.82 -11.94 -40.36
N HIS A 308 -8.36 -13.04 -39.84
CA HIS A 308 -7.73 -14.36 -39.90
C HIS A 308 -8.79 -15.45 -39.72
N ASP A 309 -9.29 -15.91 -40.87
CA ASP A 309 -9.70 -17.26 -41.29
C ASP A 309 -11.02 -17.28 -42.08
#